data_AF-A0A2M7PPU4-F1
#
_entry.id   AF-A0A2M7PPU4-F1
#
_cell.length_a   1.000
_cell.length_b   1.000
_cell.length_c   1.000
_cell.angle_alpha   90.00
_cell.angle_beta   90.00
_cell.angle_gamma   90.00
#
_symmetry.space_group_name_H-M   'P 1'
#
loop_
_entity.id
_entity.type
_entity.pdbx_description
1 polymer ?
#
loop_
_entity_poly.entity_id
_entity_poly.type
_entity_poly.pdbx_seq_one_letter_code
_entity_poly.pdbx_strand_id
1 'polypeptide(L)'
;MKSIAFIDTEIEPKSQMILDIGSVKGDGHFFHSGSVTGFIAFLSGTQFICGHNIFNHDLKYIQKAVHDADLIPSNIIDTLFLSPLLFPAKPYHALLKDDKLQSEDNNNPLNDSIKAKDLFFDEVAAFHQTAESLQQILYLLLNDQKEFRSFFLFIGYTS
;
A
#
# COMPACT_ATOMS: atom_id res chain seq x y z
N MET A 1 2.72 11.63 12.92
CA MET A 1 2.21 10.46 12.17
C MET A 1 3.39 9.55 11.87
N LYS A 2 3.23 8.23 11.88
CA LYS A 2 4.32 7.30 11.49
C LYS A 2 4.65 7.52 10.01
N SER A 3 5.93 7.46 9.63
CA SER A 3 6.29 7.67 8.22
C SER A 3 5.90 6.45 7.38
N ILE A 4 5.24 6.70 6.26
CA ILE A 4 4.71 5.68 5.36
C ILE A 4 4.99 6.08 3.91
N ALA A 5 5.38 5.11 3.10
CA ALA A 5 5.48 5.24 1.65
C ALA A 5 4.50 4.29 0.97
N PHE A 6 3.84 4.78 -0.07
CA PHE A 6 2.93 4.04 -0.91
C PHE A 6 3.66 3.69 -2.19
N ILE A 7 3.54 2.45 -2.65
CA ILE A 7 4.37 1.90 -3.73
C ILE A 7 3.49 1.11 -4.67
N ASP A 8 3.82 1.21 -5.96
CA ASP A 8 3.36 0.36 -7.03
C ASP A 8 4.52 0.15 -8.01
N THR A 9 4.56 -1.01 -8.66
CA THR A 9 5.63 -1.41 -9.57
C THR A 9 5.07 -1.88 -10.89
N GLU A 10 5.68 -1.40 -11.97
CA GLU A 10 5.42 -1.93 -13.30
C GLU A 10 6.47 -2.99 -13.63
N ILE A 11 6.01 -4.20 -13.94
CA ILE A 11 6.87 -5.37 -14.15
C ILE A 11 6.72 -5.88 -15.57
N GLU A 12 7.84 -6.15 -16.24
CA GLU A 12 7.80 -6.78 -17.56
C GLU A 12 7.31 -8.25 -17.43
N PRO A 13 6.19 -8.64 -18.08
CA PRO A 13 5.58 -9.95 -17.83
C PRO A 13 6.44 -11.17 -18.18
N LYS A 14 7.42 -11.01 -19.08
CA LYS A 14 8.26 -12.11 -19.58
C LYS A 14 9.55 -12.25 -18.79
N SER A 15 10.33 -11.17 -18.67
CA SER A 15 11.61 -11.19 -17.96
C SER A 15 11.46 -11.02 -16.46
N GLN A 16 10.27 -10.63 -15.96
CA GLN A 16 10.03 -10.35 -14.54
C GLN A 16 10.91 -9.23 -13.99
N MET A 17 11.39 -8.35 -14.88
CA MET A 17 12.20 -7.19 -14.54
C MET A 17 11.31 -6.01 -14.16
N ILE A 18 11.76 -5.22 -13.20
CA ILE A 18 11.14 -3.94 -12.86
C ILE A 18 11.36 -2.97 -14.03
N LEU A 19 10.27 -2.53 -14.67
CA LEU A 19 10.28 -1.50 -15.71
C LEU A 19 10.25 -0.11 -15.09
N ASP A 20 9.41 0.07 -14.08
CA ASP A 20 9.20 1.35 -13.44
C ASP A 20 8.72 1.16 -11.99
N ILE A 21 8.97 2.16 -11.16
CA ILE A 21 8.54 2.19 -9.75
C ILE A 21 7.92 3.55 -9.48
N GLY A 22 6.68 3.51 -9.01
CA GLY A 22 6.01 4.66 -8.43
C GLY A 22 6.09 4.59 -6.92
N SER A 23 6.32 5.74 -6.29
CA SER A 23 6.12 5.84 -4.85
C SER A 23 5.77 7.25 -4.41
N VAL A 24 4.92 7.36 -3.39
CA VAL A 24 4.60 8.63 -2.73
C VAL A 24 4.66 8.44 -1.21
N LYS A 25 5.28 9.37 -0.50
CA LYS A 25 5.29 9.39 0.97
C LYS A 25 4.04 10.08 1.51
N GLY A 26 3.69 9.78 2.76
CA GLY A 26 2.59 10.43 3.45
C GLY A 26 2.73 11.97 3.56
N ASP A 27 3.94 12.52 3.40
CA ASP A 27 4.21 13.95 3.39
C ASP A 27 4.15 14.59 1.98
N GLY A 28 3.87 13.80 0.94
CA GLY A 28 3.71 14.26 -0.44
C GLY A 28 4.98 14.19 -1.30
N HIS A 29 6.15 13.86 -0.76
CA HIS A 29 7.32 13.58 -1.59
C HIS A 29 7.06 12.35 -2.46
N PHE A 30 7.51 12.38 -3.72
CA PHE A 30 7.30 11.29 -4.66
C PHE A 30 8.59 10.83 -5.33
N PHE A 31 8.54 9.61 -5.83
CA PHE A 31 9.57 8.96 -6.62
C PHE A 31 8.90 8.30 -7.82
N HIS A 32 9.50 8.46 -8.99
CA HIS A 32 9.04 7.84 -10.22
C HIS A 32 10.23 7.56 -11.14
N SER A 33 10.67 6.29 -11.15
CA SER A 33 11.82 5.84 -11.95
C SER A 33 11.97 4.31 -11.85
N GLY A 34 12.49 3.67 -12.90
CA GLY A 34 12.98 2.28 -12.83
C GLY A 34 14.27 2.06 -12.01
N SER A 35 14.82 3.10 -11.37
CA SER A 35 16.07 2.99 -10.59
C SER A 35 15.84 2.40 -9.20
N VAL A 36 16.18 1.13 -9.00
CA VAL A 36 16.10 0.45 -7.69
C VAL A 36 16.98 1.15 -6.64
N THR A 37 18.18 1.60 -7.00
CA THR A 37 19.06 2.34 -6.07
C THR A 37 18.46 3.68 -5.66
N GLY A 38 17.85 4.40 -6.61
CA GLY A 38 17.13 5.64 -6.32
C GLY A 38 15.94 5.40 -5.40
N PHE A 39 15.23 4.29 -5.61
CA PHE A 39 14.12 3.87 -4.78
C PHE A 39 14.54 3.53 -3.34
N ILE A 40 15.64 2.79 -3.14
CA ILE A 40 16.21 2.52 -1.81
C ILE A 40 16.53 3.83 -1.09
N ALA A 41 17.19 4.76 -1.76
CA ALA A 41 17.51 6.07 -1.18
C ALA A 41 16.24 6.86 -0.84
N PHE A 42 15.22 6.80 -1.70
CA PHE A 42 13.93 7.43 -1.45
C PHE A 42 13.23 6.84 -0.21
N LEU A 43 13.28 5.53 -0.01
CA LEU A 43 12.68 4.87 1.14
C LEU A 43 13.37 5.18 2.48
N SER A 44 14.57 5.79 2.47
CA SER A 44 15.27 6.16 3.70
C SER A 44 14.39 6.96 4.66
N GLY A 45 14.41 6.56 5.95
CA GLY A 45 13.60 7.16 7.02
C GLY A 45 12.12 6.76 7.01
N THR A 46 11.70 5.87 6.11
CA THR A 46 10.33 5.34 6.06
C THR A 46 10.17 4.21 7.08
N GLN A 47 9.05 4.16 7.81
CA GLN A 47 8.77 3.12 8.81
C GLN A 47 7.81 2.05 8.30
N PHE A 48 6.89 2.43 7.40
CA PHE A 48 5.87 1.56 6.83
C PHE A 48 5.87 1.67 5.31
N ILE A 49 5.58 0.56 4.66
CA ILE A 49 5.24 0.57 3.24
C ILE A 49 3.81 0.10 3.04
N CYS A 50 3.14 0.66 2.05
CA CYS A 50 1.77 0.32 1.71
C CYS A 50 1.59 0.25 0.20
N GLY A 51 0.71 -0.63 -0.25
CA GLY A 51 0.35 -0.75 -1.65
C GLY A 51 -0.95 -1.52 -1.78
N HIS A 52 -1.42 -1.69 -3.02
CA HIS A 52 -2.62 -2.45 -3.32
C HIS A 52 -2.25 -3.83 -3.85
N ASN A 53 -2.57 -4.88 -3.10
CA ASN A 53 -2.12 -6.26 -3.38
C ASN A 53 -0.59 -6.43 -3.31
N ILE A 54 0.08 -5.57 -2.52
CA ILE A 54 1.54 -5.48 -2.43
C ILE A 54 2.20 -6.81 -2.06
N PHE A 55 1.54 -7.64 -1.23
CA PHE A 55 2.07 -8.94 -0.85
C PHE A 55 2.19 -9.90 -2.03
N ASN A 56 1.23 -9.86 -2.96
CA ASN A 56 1.16 -10.79 -4.07
C ASN A 56 1.75 -10.23 -5.37
N HIS A 57 2.02 -8.92 -5.43
CA HIS A 57 2.55 -8.25 -6.62
C HIS A 57 3.94 -7.69 -6.35
N ASP A 58 4.02 -6.50 -5.78
CA ASP A 58 5.25 -5.70 -5.75
C ASP A 58 6.37 -6.35 -4.95
N LEU A 59 6.06 -6.88 -3.76
CA LEU A 59 7.08 -7.42 -2.85
C LEU A 59 7.91 -8.54 -3.48
N LYS A 60 7.35 -9.29 -4.44
CA LYS A 60 8.11 -10.34 -5.14
C LYS A 60 9.35 -9.79 -5.84
N TYR A 61 9.33 -8.51 -6.22
CA TYR A 61 10.38 -7.86 -6.99
C TYR A 61 11.19 -6.87 -6.14
N ILE A 62 10.55 -6.18 -5.19
CA ILE A 62 11.21 -5.12 -4.40
C ILE A 62 11.62 -5.54 -2.99
N GLN A 63 11.40 -6.78 -2.56
CA GLN A 63 11.74 -7.23 -1.20
C GLN A 63 13.19 -6.94 -0.81
N LYS A 64 14.15 -7.15 -1.73
CA LYS A 64 15.56 -6.81 -1.49
C LYS A 64 15.76 -5.31 -1.29
N ALA A 65 15.11 -4.48 -2.11
CA ALA A 65 15.20 -3.02 -2.00
C ALA A 65 14.60 -2.51 -0.67
N VAL A 66 13.48 -3.08 -0.25
CA VAL A 66 12.86 -2.79 1.06
C VAL A 66 13.82 -3.14 2.20
N HIS A 67 14.43 -4.33 2.15
CA HIS A 67 15.42 -4.75 3.14
C HIS A 67 16.66 -3.84 3.15
N ASP A 68 17.20 -3.49 1.98
CA ASP A 68 18.38 -2.63 1.83
C ASP A 68 18.10 -1.18 2.27
N ALA A 69 16.83 -0.78 2.41
CA ALA A 69 16.41 0.51 2.95
C ALA A 69 16.15 0.47 4.48
N ASP A 70 16.58 -0.60 5.17
CA ASP A 70 16.40 -0.82 6.61
C ASP A 70 14.93 -0.85 7.08
N LEU A 71 13.99 -1.16 6.17
CA LEU A 71 12.59 -1.31 6.52
C LEU A 71 12.32 -2.66 7.18
N ILE A 72 11.51 -2.63 8.22
CA ILE A 72 11.10 -3.85 8.93
C ILE A 72 10.12 -4.62 8.03
N PRO A 73 10.40 -5.89 7.66
CA PRO A 73 9.52 -6.67 6.77
C PRO A 73 8.10 -6.87 7.29
N SER A 74 7.86 -6.69 8.58
CA SER A 74 6.54 -6.76 9.21
C SER A 74 5.76 -5.45 9.19
N ASN A 75 6.29 -4.37 8.59
CA ASN A 75 5.61 -3.07 8.53
C ASN A 75 5.06 -2.80 7.13
N ILE A 76 4.44 -3.82 6.55
CA ILE A 76 3.88 -3.79 5.19
C ILE A 76 2.37 -3.87 5.28
N ILE A 77 1.68 -2.90 4.68
CA ILE A 77 0.24 -2.78 4.68
C ILE A 77 -0.29 -3.03 3.28
N ASP A 78 -1.27 -3.91 3.15
CA ASP A 78 -1.90 -4.22 1.88
C ASP A 78 -3.37 -3.81 1.92
N THR A 79 -3.71 -2.77 1.14
CA THR A 79 -5.07 -2.21 1.13
C THR A 79 -6.10 -3.19 0.56
N LEU A 80 -5.69 -4.16 -0.27
CA LEU A 80 -6.63 -5.10 -0.86
C LEU A 80 -7.37 -5.93 0.19
N PHE A 81 -6.70 -6.30 1.29
CA PHE A 81 -7.31 -7.09 2.35
C PHE A 81 -8.21 -6.26 3.28
N LEU A 82 -7.91 -4.97 3.42
CA LEU A 82 -8.68 -4.03 4.25
C LEU A 82 -10.00 -3.62 3.58
N SER A 83 -9.95 -3.39 2.28
CA SER A 83 -11.09 -2.96 1.47
C SER A 83 -12.39 -3.77 1.64
N PRO A 84 -12.42 -5.12 1.61
CA PRO A 84 -13.65 -5.89 1.82
C PRO A 84 -14.20 -5.79 3.25
N LEU A 85 -13.36 -5.50 4.24
CA LEU A 85 -13.79 -5.33 5.63
C LEU A 85 -14.42 -3.96 5.86
N LEU A 86 -13.85 -2.93 5.25
CA LEU A 86 -14.18 -1.52 5.52
C LEU A 86 -15.16 -0.93 4.50
N PHE A 87 -15.24 -1.53 3.31
CA PHE A 87 -16.17 -1.12 2.25
C PHE A 87 -17.00 -2.30 1.72
N PRO A 88 -17.69 -3.08 2.56
CA PRO A 88 -18.41 -4.29 2.14
C PRO A 88 -19.51 -4.03 1.08
N ALA A 89 -19.99 -2.78 0.97
CA ALA A 89 -20.99 -2.36 -0.02
C ALA A 89 -20.38 -1.89 -1.36
N LYS A 90 -19.04 -1.83 -1.50
CA LYS A 90 -18.34 -1.47 -2.74
C LYS A 90 -17.75 -2.75 -3.36
N PRO A 91 -18.49 -3.46 -4.24
CA PRO A 91 -18.08 -4.77 -4.76
C PRO A 91 -16.81 -4.74 -5.63
N TYR A 92 -16.40 -3.56 -6.11
CA TYR A 92 -15.15 -3.36 -6.84
C TYR A 92 -14.14 -2.69 -5.92
N HIS A 93 -13.20 -3.48 -5.40
CA HIS A 93 -12.07 -3.02 -4.58
C HIS A 93 -10.81 -2.74 -5.41
N ALA A 94 -10.83 -3.05 -6.71
CA ALA A 94 -9.83 -2.52 -7.62
C ALA A 94 -9.95 -1.00 -7.58
N LEU A 95 -8.84 -0.30 -7.36
CA LEU A 95 -8.73 1.17 -7.48
C LEU A 95 -9.53 1.59 -8.72
N LEU A 96 -10.74 2.12 -8.50
CA LEU A 96 -11.77 2.19 -9.54
C LEU A 96 -11.20 2.96 -10.74
N LYS A 97 -11.04 2.25 -11.85
CA LYS A 97 -10.75 2.83 -13.17
C LYS A 97 -12.03 3.48 -13.70
N ASP A 98 -12.45 4.58 -13.08
CA ASP A 98 -13.45 5.47 -13.67
C ASP A 98 -12.88 6.24 -14.89
N ASP A 99 -11.59 6.03 -15.21
CA ASP A 99 -10.91 6.48 -16.42
C ASP A 99 -11.31 5.72 -17.71
N LYS A 100 -12.50 5.09 -17.75
CA LYS A 100 -13.06 4.65 -19.04
C LYS A 100 -13.73 5.83 -19.73
N LEU A 101 -12.94 6.81 -20.18
CA LEU A 101 -13.28 7.69 -21.31
C LEU A 101 -12.17 8.64 -21.77
N GLN A 102 -10.93 8.52 -21.29
CA GLN A 102 -9.81 9.27 -21.87
C GLN A 102 -8.64 8.35 -22.20
N SER A 103 -8.36 8.32 -23.50
CA SER A 103 -7.20 7.82 -24.23
C SER A 103 -5.92 7.59 -23.41
N GLU A 104 -5.30 6.42 -23.59
CA GLU A 104 -3.84 6.25 -23.68
C GLU A 104 -2.98 6.84 -22.53
N ASP A 105 -3.54 7.12 -21.34
CA ASP A 105 -2.73 7.38 -20.16
C ASP A 105 -2.20 6.03 -19.66
N ASN A 106 -0.98 5.75 -20.11
CA ASN A 106 -0.13 4.60 -19.79
C ASN A 106 -0.25 4.19 -18.31
N ASN A 107 -0.23 2.88 -18.09
CA ASN A 107 -0.01 2.22 -16.80
C ASN A 107 1.12 2.95 -16.04
N ASN A 108 0.76 3.83 -15.08
CA ASN A 108 1.69 4.74 -14.42
C ASN A 108 1.73 4.40 -12.93
N PRO A 109 2.80 3.73 -12.46
CA PRO A 109 2.84 3.25 -11.08
C PRO A 109 2.86 4.40 -10.06
N LEU A 110 3.26 5.62 -10.42
CA LEU A 110 3.15 6.76 -9.50
C LEU A 110 1.69 7.14 -9.25
N ASN A 111 0.87 7.16 -10.31
CA ASN A 111 -0.57 7.42 -10.16
C ASN A 111 -1.24 6.33 -9.33
N ASP A 112 -0.86 5.07 -9.53
CA ASP A 112 -1.39 3.94 -8.76
C ASP A 112 -0.95 3.99 -7.28
N SER A 113 0.29 4.42 -7.01
CA SER A 113 0.76 4.70 -5.64
C SER A 113 -0.04 5.80 -4.95
N ILE A 114 -0.38 6.87 -5.67
CA ILE A 114 -1.23 7.96 -5.15
C ILE A 114 -2.64 7.44 -4.86
N LYS A 115 -3.22 6.66 -5.78
CA LYS A 115 -4.54 6.02 -5.56
C LYS A 115 -4.53 5.08 -4.36
N ALA A 116 -3.46 4.30 -4.16
CA ALA A 116 -3.28 3.44 -2.99
C ALA A 116 -3.16 4.24 -1.68
N LYS A 117 -2.47 5.39 -1.71
CA LYS A 117 -2.42 6.33 -0.57
C LYS A 117 -3.80 6.82 -0.19
N ASP A 118 -4.56 7.31 -1.17
CA ASP A 118 -5.88 7.89 -0.92
C ASP A 118 -6.84 6.80 -0.40
N LEU A 119 -6.84 5.61 -1.01
CA LEU A 119 -7.59 4.45 -0.53
C LEU A 119 -7.22 4.08 0.91
N PHE A 120 -5.93 4.00 1.24
CA PHE A 120 -5.49 3.65 2.60
C PHE A 120 -6.01 4.64 3.64
N PHE A 121 -5.99 5.95 3.35
CA PHE A 121 -6.52 6.93 4.30
C PHE A 121 -8.05 6.90 4.39
N ASP A 122 -8.75 6.56 3.31
CA ASP A 122 -10.18 6.25 3.36
C ASP A 122 -10.45 5.02 4.26
N GLU A 123 -9.62 3.97 4.18
CA GLU A 123 -9.71 2.79 5.03
C GLU A 123 -9.48 3.13 6.51
N VAL A 124 -8.45 3.93 6.81
CA VAL A 124 -8.20 4.43 8.18
C VAL A 124 -9.41 5.21 8.69
N ALA A 125 -9.98 6.10 7.87
CA ALA A 125 -11.16 6.86 8.24
C ALA A 125 -12.40 5.98 8.46
N ALA A 126 -12.61 4.98 7.61
CA ALA A 126 -13.72 4.02 7.72
C ALA A 126 -13.60 3.16 8.98
N PHE A 127 -12.39 2.69 9.31
CA PHE A 127 -12.15 1.96 10.55
C PHE A 127 -12.50 2.80 11.77
N HIS A 128 -12.04 4.06 11.84
CA HIS A 128 -12.36 4.95 12.97
C HIS A 128 -13.85 5.30 13.09
N GLN A 129 -14.61 5.27 12.00
CA GLN A 129 -16.06 5.51 11.99
C GLN A 129 -16.89 4.25 12.30
N THR A 130 -16.25 3.07 12.29
CA THR A 130 -16.91 1.80 12.59
C THR A 130 -17.27 1.70 14.07
N ALA A 131 -18.35 1.00 14.42
CA ALA A 131 -18.73 0.78 15.81
C ALA A 131 -17.58 0.13 16.61
N GLU A 132 -17.36 0.58 17.85
CA GLU A 132 -16.27 0.12 18.71
C GLU A 132 -16.24 -1.41 18.89
N SER A 133 -17.42 -2.02 19.04
CA SER A 133 -17.55 -3.48 19.12
C SER A 133 -17.03 -4.19 17.87
N LEU A 134 -17.27 -3.64 16.68
CA LEU A 134 -16.76 -4.20 15.43
C LEU A 134 -15.25 -3.92 15.27
N GLN A 135 -14.75 -2.74 15.66
CA GLN A 135 -13.30 -2.48 15.70
C GLN A 135 -12.57 -3.51 16.58
N GLN A 136 -13.13 -3.80 17.76
CA GLN A 136 -12.60 -4.82 18.68
C GLN A 136 -12.66 -6.22 18.08
N ILE A 137 -13.79 -6.63 17.47
CA ILE A 137 -13.91 -7.93 16.80
C ILE A 137 -12.85 -8.08 15.70
N LEU A 138 -12.71 -7.07 14.83
CA LEU A 138 -11.71 -7.10 13.76
C LEU A 138 -10.30 -7.22 14.34
N TYR A 139 -9.95 -6.45 15.36
CA TYR A 139 -8.64 -6.53 15.99
C TYR A 139 -8.37 -7.89 16.63
N LEU A 140 -9.28 -8.40 17.47
CA LEU A 140 -9.10 -9.67 18.16
C LEU A 140 -8.97 -10.85 17.19
N LEU A 141 -9.65 -10.80 16.05
CA LEU A 141 -9.57 -11.84 15.03
C LEU A 141 -8.33 -11.72 14.12
N LEU A 142 -7.88 -10.49 13.84
CA LEU A 142 -6.97 -10.23 12.72
C LEU A 142 -5.60 -9.68 13.12
N ASN A 143 -5.39 -9.18 14.35
CA ASN A 143 -4.13 -8.47 14.68
C ASN A 143 -2.86 -9.33 14.54
N ASP A 144 -2.97 -10.66 14.63
CA ASP A 144 -1.86 -11.60 14.47
C ASP A 144 -1.66 -12.07 13.02
N GLN A 145 -2.59 -11.73 12.12
CA GLN A 145 -2.52 -12.10 10.71
C GLN A 145 -1.60 -11.13 9.96
N LYS A 146 -0.71 -11.66 9.12
CA LYS A 146 0.29 -10.85 8.40
C LYS A 146 -0.35 -9.75 7.54
N GLU A 147 -1.55 -10.01 7.01
CA GLU A 147 -2.31 -9.11 6.13
C GLU A 147 -2.84 -7.88 6.89
N PHE A 148 -3.05 -7.98 8.21
CA PHE A 148 -3.76 -6.98 8.99
C PHE A 148 -2.93 -6.37 10.13
N ARG A 149 -1.94 -7.10 10.65
CA ARG A 149 -1.11 -6.67 11.78
C ARG A 149 -0.52 -5.27 11.60
N SER A 150 0.07 -5.01 10.44
CA SER A 150 0.73 -3.74 10.13
C SER A 150 -0.23 -2.55 10.13
N PHE A 151 -1.48 -2.77 9.71
CA PHE A 151 -2.53 -1.75 9.72
C PHE A 151 -2.83 -1.31 11.15
N PHE A 152 -3.14 -2.26 12.05
CA PHE A 152 -3.41 -1.95 13.46
C PHE A 152 -2.20 -1.32 14.15
N LEU A 153 -1.01 -1.86 13.86
CA LEU A 153 0.24 -1.28 14.35
C LEU A 153 0.37 0.16 13.87
N PHE A 154 0.11 0.48 12.60
CA PHE A 154 0.21 1.83 12.07
C PHE A 154 -0.74 2.80 12.78
N ILE A 155 -2.04 2.49 12.82
CA ILE A 155 -3.05 3.35 13.45
C ILE A 155 -2.95 3.39 14.98
N GLY A 156 -2.15 2.49 15.57
CA GLY A 156 -1.96 2.42 17.02
C GLY A 156 -3.18 1.90 17.78
N TYR A 157 -3.98 1.04 17.14
CA TYR A 157 -5.17 0.45 17.76
C TYR A 157 -4.79 -0.77 18.59
N THR A 158 -5.33 -0.84 19.80
CA THR A 158 -5.25 -1.98 20.70
C THR A 158 -6.60 -2.14 21.40
N SER A 159 -7.06 -3.39 21.55
CA SER A 159 -8.25 -3.71 22.34
C SER A 159 -7.92 -3.96 23.81
#